data_AF-A0A7K7BDK1-F1
#
_entry.id   AF-A0A7K7BDK1-F1
#
_cell.length_a   1.000
_cell.length_b   1.000
_cell.length_c   1.000
_cell.angle_alpha   90.00
_cell.angle_beta   90.00
_cell.angle_gamma   90.00
#
_symmetry.space_group_name_H-M   'P 1'
#
loop_
_entity.id
_entity.type
_entity.pdbx_description
1 polymer ?
#
loop_
_entity_poly.entity_id
_entity_poly.type
_entity_poly.pdbx_seq_one_letter_code
_entity_poly.pdbx_strand_id
1 'polypeptide(L)'
;LSDDEDIKLMLKGSLLWKIKAPRAKERLYRLQEDGLTIWFERRFRHARSKHIFSVMHIEGVRPGRQSEGLRKFGGSFPEGRCFTIVFKGKRKNLDLAAGAEEDARHWVQGLSKLMARVAAMSQREKLEQYPCWIHDILRRADKNRDNKMCFGEVKDMLRMINIDMNDVYAYKLFKECDRSGDGRLEERELEEFCRRLLRRPELEELFRRFSGEDCVLSAEELRDFLREQGEDASLRRARALIHAYELSERAKQQDLMMLDGFMMYLLSADGDILNQEHTKVHQDMSQPLCHYFISSSHNTYLTDNQIGGTSSTEAYVRALMKGCRCVELDCWEGSDGEPIIYHGHTLTSKILFRDVIESIRDYAFKQSPYPVILSLENHCGLEQQATMARHMKAILGDMLLTEPLDGQDPKDLPSPEVRPSLSGEAHVPTRPRACSFLLQQLKGKVLVKGKKLPDLQCEPQSGGSPSGCEEEEEEEEEEEEGLQERGPRQGPGAGVALRLLWLRQAKEASEVAPELSSVVVYCQAVPFPGLAEALRDPRPCQVSSFSERKARKLIREAG
;
A
#
# COMPACT_ATOMS: atom_id res chain seq x y z
N LEU A 1 5.69 -17.92 -23.96
CA LEU A 1 6.73 -17.14 -23.25
C LEU A 1 8.07 -17.18 -23.97
N SER A 2 8.45 -18.34 -24.52
CA SER A 2 9.63 -18.48 -25.38
C SER A 2 9.63 -17.56 -26.60
N ASP A 3 8.46 -17.07 -27.03
CA ASP A 3 8.32 -16.19 -28.20
C ASP A 3 8.19 -14.70 -27.87
N ASP A 4 8.14 -14.31 -26.60
CA ASP A 4 8.04 -12.90 -26.21
C ASP A 4 9.44 -12.24 -26.23
N GLU A 5 9.62 -11.25 -27.10
CA GLU A 5 10.92 -10.58 -27.31
C GLU A 5 11.44 -9.89 -26.03
N ASP A 6 10.57 -9.36 -25.17
CA ASP A 6 10.98 -8.73 -23.90
C ASP A 6 11.62 -9.78 -22.97
N ILE A 7 10.98 -10.95 -22.89
CA ILE A 7 11.42 -12.05 -22.02
C ILE A 7 12.70 -12.70 -22.57
N LYS A 8 12.82 -12.88 -23.90
CA LYS A 8 14.05 -13.36 -24.54
C LYS A 8 15.25 -12.46 -24.22
N LEU A 9 15.06 -11.14 -24.27
CA LEU A 9 16.11 -10.18 -23.94
C LEU A 9 16.51 -10.27 -22.47
N MET A 10 15.53 -10.36 -21.56
CA MET A 10 15.79 -10.57 -20.14
C MET A 10 16.53 -11.89 -19.87
N LEU A 11 16.18 -12.98 -20.58
CA LEU A 11 16.85 -14.28 -20.52
C LEU A 11 18.30 -14.24 -21.04
N LYS A 12 18.60 -13.38 -22.01
CA LYS A 12 19.97 -13.13 -22.49
C LYS A 12 20.77 -12.30 -21.47
N GLY A 13 20.08 -11.37 -20.80
CA GLY A 13 20.62 -10.48 -19.77
C GLY A 13 21.13 -9.16 -20.32
N SER A 14 21.11 -8.13 -19.46
CA SER A 14 21.48 -6.75 -19.80
C SER A 14 22.37 -6.13 -18.73
N LEU A 15 23.30 -5.28 -19.16
CA LEU A 15 24.10 -4.47 -18.24
C LEU A 15 23.28 -3.26 -17.80
N LEU A 16 23.01 -3.17 -16.50
CA LEU A 16 22.23 -2.09 -15.89
C LEU A 16 23.05 -1.39 -14.80
N TRP A 17 22.91 -0.08 -14.71
CA TRP A 17 23.49 0.74 -13.66
C TRP A 17 22.57 0.79 -12.46
N LYS A 18 23.01 0.23 -11.34
CA LYS A 18 22.34 0.42 -10.06
C LYS A 18 22.62 1.81 -9.50
N ILE A 19 21.55 2.57 -9.28
CA ILE A 19 21.58 3.92 -8.72
C ILE A 19 21.16 3.83 -7.25
N LYS A 20 21.91 4.48 -6.36
CA LYS A 20 21.64 4.54 -4.91
C LYS A 20 22.33 5.74 -4.27
N ALA A 21 23.43 6.17 -4.89
CA ALA A 21 24.25 7.30 -4.51
C ALA A 21 24.81 7.91 -5.81
N PRO A 22 25.53 9.05 -5.77
CA PRO A 22 26.02 9.74 -6.97
C PRO A 22 26.86 8.86 -7.91
N ARG A 23 27.55 7.84 -7.36
CA ARG A 23 28.26 6.83 -8.15
C ARG A 23 27.38 5.63 -8.42
N ALA A 24 26.85 5.55 -9.65
CA ALA A 24 26.13 4.38 -10.13
C ALA A 24 27.08 3.18 -10.32
N LYS A 25 26.58 1.97 -10.09
CA LYS A 25 27.36 0.73 -10.22
C LYS A 25 26.75 -0.17 -11.27
N GLU A 26 27.48 -0.39 -12.36
CA GLU A 26 27.06 -1.33 -13.41
C GLU A 26 27.09 -2.78 -12.91
N ARG A 27 26.05 -3.53 -13.26
CA ARG A 27 25.84 -4.94 -12.93
C ARG A 27 25.14 -5.63 -14.09
N LEU A 28 25.46 -6.89 -14.32
CA LEU A 28 24.70 -7.71 -15.27
C LEU A 28 23.46 -8.24 -14.56
N TYR A 29 22.28 -8.00 -15.12
CA TYR A 29 21.01 -8.56 -14.67
C TYR A 29 20.51 -9.55 -15.71
N ARG A 30 19.99 -10.70 -15.28
CA ARG A 30 19.48 -11.76 -16.17
C ARG A 30 18.31 -12.49 -15.53
N LEU A 31 17.26 -12.72 -16.30
CA LEU A 31 16.18 -13.63 -15.95
C LEU A 31 16.64 -15.07 -16.18
N GLN A 32 16.33 -15.97 -15.24
CA GLN A 32 16.61 -17.39 -15.39
C GLN A 32 15.53 -18.08 -16.23
N GLU A 33 15.84 -19.29 -16.71
CA GLU A 33 14.94 -20.08 -17.56
C GLU A 33 13.62 -20.44 -16.86
N ASP A 34 13.58 -20.39 -15.53
CA ASP A 34 12.36 -20.53 -14.74
C ASP A 34 11.34 -19.38 -14.96
N GLY A 35 11.78 -18.26 -15.55
CA GLY A 35 10.96 -17.08 -15.79
C GLY A 35 10.53 -16.34 -14.51
N LEU A 36 11.08 -16.70 -13.35
CA LEU A 36 10.66 -16.18 -12.04
C LEU A 36 11.84 -15.66 -11.22
N THR A 37 13.07 -16.05 -11.55
CA THR A 37 14.26 -15.68 -10.80
C THR A 37 15.11 -14.69 -11.59
N ILE A 38 15.40 -13.54 -10.98
CA ILE A 38 16.32 -12.56 -11.55
C ILE A 38 17.64 -12.63 -10.80
N TRP A 39 18.68 -12.93 -11.55
CA TRP A 39 20.05 -12.99 -11.09
C TRP A 39 20.80 -11.72 -11.46
N PHE A 40 21.74 -11.29 -10.59
CA PHE A 40 22.68 -10.25 -10.95
C PHE A 40 24.11 -10.46 -10.42
N GLU A 41 25.09 -10.00 -11.20
CA GLU A 41 26.52 -10.11 -10.89
C GLU A 41 27.18 -8.74 -10.66
N ARG A 42 28.08 -8.66 -9.68
CA ARG A 42 28.91 -7.48 -9.44
C ARG A 42 30.17 -7.56 -10.31
N ARG A 43 30.60 -6.44 -10.89
CA ARG A 43 31.77 -6.33 -11.80
C ARG A 43 33.15 -6.80 -11.27
N PHE A 44 33.28 -7.31 -10.03
CA PHE A 44 34.57 -7.78 -9.47
C PHE A 44 34.55 -9.29 -9.14
N ARG A 45 35.41 -10.03 -9.84
CA ARG A 45 35.52 -11.50 -9.95
C ARG A 45 35.86 -12.30 -8.67
N HIS A 46 35.87 -11.69 -7.47
CA HIS A 46 36.31 -12.37 -6.24
C HIS A 46 35.28 -12.44 -5.11
N ALA A 47 34.01 -12.11 -5.35
CA ALA A 47 32.94 -12.42 -4.40
C ALA A 47 32.00 -13.48 -4.99
N ARG A 48 32.14 -14.73 -4.52
CA ARG A 48 31.23 -15.86 -4.82
C ARG A 48 29.85 -15.71 -4.15
N SER A 49 29.26 -14.51 -4.14
CA SER A 49 27.87 -14.32 -3.71
C SER A 49 26.99 -14.01 -4.91
N LYS A 50 26.34 -15.07 -5.43
CA LYS A 50 25.26 -14.95 -6.41
C LYS A 50 24.08 -14.27 -5.72
N HIS A 51 23.78 -13.04 -6.12
CA HIS A 51 22.61 -12.34 -5.60
C HIS A 51 21.44 -12.55 -6.57
N ILE A 52 20.33 -13.05 -6.04
CA ILE A 52 19.11 -13.25 -6.80
C ILE A 52 17.93 -12.64 -6.06
N PHE A 53 16.85 -12.39 -6.78
CA PHE A 53 15.55 -12.12 -6.19
C PHE A 53 14.45 -12.67 -7.11
N SER A 54 13.34 -13.07 -6.51
CA SER A 54 12.19 -13.60 -7.24
C SER A 54 11.27 -12.47 -7.70
N VAL A 55 10.68 -12.64 -8.88
CA VAL A 55 9.58 -11.81 -9.40
C VAL A 55 8.38 -11.84 -8.45
N MET A 56 8.18 -12.93 -7.69
CA MET A 56 7.12 -13.05 -6.67
C MET A 56 7.20 -11.95 -5.58
N HIS A 57 8.42 -11.45 -5.31
CA HIS A 57 8.69 -10.43 -4.31
C HIS A 57 8.59 -9.00 -4.85
N ILE A 58 8.37 -8.83 -6.16
CA ILE A 58 8.20 -7.53 -6.79
C ILE A 58 6.75 -7.09 -6.57
N GLU A 59 6.58 -5.88 -6.05
CA GLU A 59 5.28 -5.23 -5.88
C GLU A 59 4.91 -4.42 -7.12
N GLY A 60 5.90 -3.79 -7.77
CA GLY A 60 5.68 -2.92 -8.92
C GLY A 60 6.96 -2.60 -9.67
N VAL A 61 6.81 -2.14 -10.91
CA VAL A 61 7.90 -1.55 -11.70
C VAL A 61 7.47 -0.17 -12.17
N ARG A 62 8.30 0.84 -11.96
CA ARG A 62 8.03 2.24 -12.31
C ARG A 62 9.01 2.69 -13.39
N PRO A 63 8.57 3.05 -14.61
CA PRO A 63 9.46 3.58 -15.65
C PRO A 63 9.88 5.02 -15.34
N GLY A 64 10.98 5.47 -15.93
CA GLY A 64 11.47 6.84 -15.81
C GLY A 64 12.10 7.15 -14.45
N ARG A 65 12.08 8.44 -14.07
CA ARG A 65 12.61 8.94 -12.80
C ARG A 65 11.49 9.16 -11.78
N GLN A 66 10.68 8.12 -11.59
CA GLN A 66 9.52 8.18 -10.70
C GLN A 66 9.85 7.92 -9.22
N SER A 67 11.01 7.36 -8.91
CA SER A 67 11.46 7.19 -7.52
C SER A 67 12.26 8.39 -7.04
N GLU A 68 12.21 8.65 -5.74
CA GLU A 68 13.01 9.70 -5.10
C GLU A 68 14.52 9.51 -5.36
N GLY A 69 15.00 8.27 -5.33
CA GLY A 69 16.41 7.94 -5.59
C GLY A 69 16.85 8.30 -7.00
N LEU A 70 16.00 8.06 -8.00
CA LEU A 70 16.26 8.43 -9.40
C LEU A 70 16.11 9.93 -9.66
N ARG A 71 15.18 10.63 -8.98
CA ARG A 71 15.09 12.09 -9.07
C ARG A 71 16.33 12.76 -8.50
N LYS A 72 16.86 12.27 -7.38
CA LYS A 72 18.05 12.81 -6.71
C LYS A 72 19.37 12.46 -7.41
N PHE A 73 19.53 11.21 -7.86
CA PHE A 73 20.84 10.70 -8.35
C PHE A 73 20.84 10.22 -9.81
N GLY A 74 19.68 10.16 -10.46
CA GLY A 74 19.53 9.66 -11.83
C GLY A 74 19.65 10.74 -12.92
N GLY A 75 20.01 11.98 -12.57
CA GLY A 75 20.12 13.10 -13.52
C GLY A 75 21.14 12.88 -14.65
N SER A 76 22.14 12.02 -14.43
CA SER A 76 23.16 11.67 -15.44
C SER A 76 22.66 10.71 -16.53
N PHE A 77 21.48 10.10 -16.35
CA PHE A 77 20.89 9.19 -17.31
C PHE A 77 19.62 9.80 -17.93
N PRO A 78 19.39 9.63 -19.24
CA PRO A 78 18.12 10.02 -19.87
C PRO A 78 16.94 9.30 -19.21
N GLU A 79 15.80 9.99 -19.12
CA GLU A 79 14.63 9.47 -18.40
C GLU A 79 14.12 8.14 -18.97
N GLY A 80 14.04 8.01 -20.29
CA GLY A 80 13.62 6.78 -20.96
C GLY A 80 14.53 5.56 -20.68
N ARG A 81 15.72 5.77 -20.11
CA ARG A 81 16.63 4.67 -19.73
C ARG A 81 16.49 4.25 -18.28
N CYS A 82 15.75 4.98 -17.47
CA CYS A 82 15.64 4.77 -16.03
C CYS A 82 14.38 3.97 -15.68
N PHE A 83 14.45 3.14 -14.64
CA PHE A 83 13.29 2.48 -14.05
C PHE A 83 13.59 2.00 -12.62
N THR A 84 12.54 1.78 -11.84
CA THR A 84 12.62 1.32 -10.44
C THR A 84 11.84 0.03 -10.25
N ILE A 85 12.45 -0.94 -9.56
CA ILE A 85 11.77 -2.15 -9.07
C ILE A 85 11.38 -1.91 -7.60
N VAL A 86 10.09 -1.96 -7.32
CA VAL A 86 9.50 -1.84 -5.98
C VAL A 86 9.29 -3.23 -5.42
N PHE A 87 9.77 -3.49 -4.20
CA PHE A 87 9.64 -4.79 -3.55
C PHE A 87 8.55 -4.77 -2.49
N LYS A 88 7.87 -5.92 -2.33
CA LYS A 88 6.89 -6.12 -1.25
C LYS A 88 7.56 -6.02 0.12
N GLY A 89 6.84 -5.44 1.09
CA GLY A 89 7.25 -5.39 2.49
C GLY A 89 8.26 -4.27 2.80
N LYS A 90 9.16 -4.50 3.78
CA LYS A 90 10.11 -3.48 4.26
C LYS A 90 11.37 -3.31 3.39
N ARG A 91 11.43 -3.96 2.23
CA ARG A 91 12.61 -3.96 1.36
C ARG A 91 12.69 -2.66 0.55
N LYS A 92 13.86 -2.03 0.53
CA LYS A 92 14.10 -0.80 -0.24
C LYS A 92 13.98 -1.04 -1.75
N ASN A 93 13.46 -0.03 -2.45
CA ASN A 93 13.38 0.03 -3.91
C ASN A 93 14.76 -0.15 -4.56
N LEU A 94 14.77 -0.70 -5.77
CA LEU A 94 15.95 -0.88 -6.59
C LEU A 94 15.85 0.00 -7.84
N ASP A 95 16.62 1.09 -7.82
CA ASP A 95 16.72 2.03 -8.93
C ASP A 95 17.78 1.61 -9.94
N LEU A 96 17.41 1.57 -11.21
CA LEU A 96 18.22 1.07 -12.32
C LEU A 96 18.19 2.05 -13.50
N ALA A 97 19.28 2.07 -14.28
CA ALA A 97 19.32 2.68 -15.59
C ALA A 97 19.92 1.69 -16.61
N ALA A 98 19.42 1.69 -17.83
CA ALA A 98 19.87 0.83 -18.92
C ALA A 98 20.79 1.57 -19.92
N GLY A 99 21.48 0.81 -20.77
CA GLY A 99 22.39 1.35 -21.78
C GLY A 99 21.64 2.06 -22.90
N ALA A 100 20.57 1.44 -23.36
CA ALA A 100 19.62 1.99 -24.32
C ALA A 100 18.23 2.18 -23.69
N GLU A 101 17.44 3.07 -24.28
CA GLU A 101 16.03 3.26 -23.89
C GLU A 101 15.19 2.02 -24.21
N GLU A 102 15.51 1.35 -25.31
CA GLU A 102 14.89 0.07 -25.65
C GLU A 102 15.10 -0.96 -24.55
N ASP A 103 16.33 -1.13 -24.04
CA ASP A 103 16.61 -2.09 -22.96
C ASP A 103 15.75 -1.81 -21.72
N ALA A 104 15.65 -0.54 -21.30
CA ALA A 104 14.81 -0.16 -20.16
C ALA A 104 13.34 -0.51 -20.41
N ARG A 105 12.84 -0.25 -21.63
CA ARG A 105 11.47 -0.60 -22.03
C ARG A 105 11.23 -2.11 -21.97
N HIS A 106 12.13 -2.93 -22.51
CA HIS A 106 12.01 -4.39 -22.46
C HIS A 106 12.02 -4.91 -21.02
N TRP A 107 12.85 -4.36 -20.13
CA TRP A 107 12.85 -4.73 -18.71
C TRP A 107 11.57 -4.34 -17.98
N VAL A 108 11.04 -3.14 -18.22
CA VAL A 108 9.78 -2.70 -17.60
C VAL A 108 8.61 -3.56 -18.09
N GLN A 109 8.46 -3.72 -19.40
CA GLN A 109 7.38 -4.51 -20.00
C GLN A 109 7.49 -5.99 -19.64
N GLY A 110 8.68 -6.57 -19.73
CA GLY A 110 8.93 -7.96 -19.39
C GLY A 110 8.64 -8.26 -17.91
N LEU A 111 9.10 -7.41 -16.98
CA LEU A 111 8.76 -7.56 -15.56
C LEU A 111 7.26 -7.43 -15.30
N SER A 112 6.58 -6.44 -15.89
CA SER A 112 5.13 -6.27 -15.75
C SER A 112 4.37 -7.49 -16.27
N LYS A 113 4.79 -8.08 -17.40
CA LYS A 113 4.21 -9.32 -17.94
C LYS A 113 4.43 -10.51 -17.01
N LEU A 114 5.64 -10.68 -16.47
CA LEU A 114 5.94 -11.76 -15.52
C LEU A 114 5.13 -11.62 -14.23
N MET A 115 4.97 -10.40 -13.72
CA MET A 115 4.12 -10.12 -12.56
C MET A 115 2.65 -10.43 -12.82
N ALA A 116 2.11 -10.02 -13.98
CA ALA A 116 0.74 -10.32 -14.37
C ALA A 116 0.52 -11.84 -14.50
N ARG A 117 1.51 -12.56 -15.06
CA ARG A 117 1.49 -14.03 -15.10
C ARG A 117 1.46 -14.62 -13.71
N VAL A 118 2.37 -14.20 -12.83
CA VAL A 118 2.41 -14.67 -11.42
C VAL A 118 1.07 -14.46 -10.71
N ALA A 119 0.42 -13.33 -10.95
CA ALA A 119 -0.90 -13.03 -10.40
C ALA A 119 -1.98 -13.95 -11.00
N ALA A 120 -1.91 -14.24 -12.30
CA ALA A 120 -2.86 -15.10 -13.02
C ALA A 120 -2.62 -16.60 -12.84
N MET A 121 -1.44 -17.03 -12.36
CA MET A 121 -1.12 -18.43 -12.16
C MET A 121 -2.07 -19.07 -11.14
N SER A 122 -2.69 -20.18 -11.55
CA SER A 122 -3.45 -21.04 -10.66
C SER A 122 -2.56 -21.57 -9.53
N GLN A 123 -3.15 -21.96 -8.41
CA GLN A 123 -2.40 -22.59 -7.32
C GLN A 123 -1.67 -23.86 -7.78
N ARG A 124 -2.28 -24.62 -8.70
CA ARG A 124 -1.67 -25.78 -9.32
C ARG A 124 -0.42 -25.43 -10.14
N GLU A 125 -0.45 -24.42 -10.99
CA GLU A 125 0.74 -24.00 -11.76
C GLU A 125 1.82 -23.38 -10.89
N LYS A 126 1.42 -22.67 -9.82
CA LYS A 126 2.34 -22.23 -8.77
C LYS A 126 3.05 -23.47 -8.26
N LEU A 127 2.32 -24.47 -7.79
CA LEU A 127 2.85 -25.73 -7.23
C LEU A 127 3.53 -26.67 -8.23
N GLU A 128 3.20 -26.71 -9.52
CA GLU A 128 3.97 -27.47 -10.53
C GLU A 128 5.36 -26.85 -10.76
N GLN A 129 5.50 -25.55 -10.51
CA GLN A 129 6.80 -24.89 -10.39
C GLN A 129 7.47 -25.10 -9.00
N TYR A 130 6.76 -25.57 -7.96
CA TYR A 130 7.33 -25.82 -6.63
C TYR A 130 8.35 -26.97 -6.62
N PRO A 131 8.20 -28.11 -7.32
CA PRO A 131 9.25 -29.12 -7.45
C PRO A 131 10.52 -28.55 -8.08
N CYS A 132 10.40 -27.75 -9.14
CA CYS A 132 11.55 -27.07 -9.74
C CYS A 132 12.18 -26.04 -8.79
N TRP A 133 11.37 -25.34 -8.00
CA TRP A 133 11.81 -24.38 -6.98
C TRP A 133 12.47 -25.07 -5.77
N ILE A 134 11.94 -26.20 -5.31
CA ILE A 134 12.55 -27.07 -4.29
C ILE A 134 13.88 -27.57 -4.83
N HIS A 135 13.93 -28.16 -6.03
CA HIS A 135 15.20 -28.60 -6.63
C HIS A 135 16.20 -27.45 -6.83
N ASP A 136 15.77 -26.25 -7.20
CA ASP A 136 16.64 -25.07 -7.29
C ASP A 136 17.15 -24.63 -5.92
N ILE A 137 16.28 -24.61 -4.90
CA ILE A 137 16.66 -24.32 -3.52
C ILE A 137 17.63 -25.37 -2.97
N LEU A 138 17.37 -26.65 -3.20
CA LEU A 138 18.25 -27.76 -2.78
C LEU A 138 19.62 -27.61 -3.44
N ARG A 139 19.68 -27.33 -4.76
CA ARG A 139 20.93 -27.02 -5.48
C ARG A 139 21.65 -25.76 -4.97
N ARG A 140 20.94 -24.82 -4.35
CA ARG A 140 21.50 -23.56 -3.83
C ARG A 140 21.93 -23.66 -2.37
N ALA A 141 21.24 -24.49 -1.60
CA ALA A 141 21.59 -24.84 -0.24
C ALA A 141 22.85 -25.72 -0.24
N ASP A 142 23.00 -26.62 -1.20
CA ASP A 142 24.22 -27.39 -1.47
C ASP A 142 25.36 -26.46 -1.98
N LYS A 143 26.17 -25.95 -1.05
CA LYS A 143 27.24 -24.99 -1.34
C LYS A 143 28.48 -25.67 -1.90
N ASN A 144 28.71 -26.92 -1.53
CA ASN A 144 29.90 -27.68 -1.90
C ASN A 144 29.68 -28.53 -3.18
N ARG A 145 28.44 -28.65 -3.65
CA ARG A 145 27.99 -29.39 -4.84
C ARG A 145 28.30 -30.88 -4.78
N ASP A 146 28.27 -31.45 -3.58
CA ASP A 146 28.48 -32.88 -3.40
C ASP A 146 27.19 -33.70 -3.48
N ASN A 147 26.05 -33.06 -3.80
CA ASN A 147 24.71 -33.64 -3.81
C ASN A 147 24.29 -34.21 -2.45
N LYS A 148 24.92 -33.77 -1.36
CA LYS A 148 24.56 -34.08 0.02
C LYS A 148 24.38 -32.77 0.80
N MET A 149 23.47 -32.76 1.76
CA MET A 149 23.19 -31.55 2.53
C MET A 149 23.59 -31.72 3.98
N CYS A 150 24.56 -30.94 4.45
CA CYS A 150 24.85 -30.85 5.87
C CYS A 150 23.80 -30.00 6.60
N PHE A 151 23.72 -30.13 7.94
CA PHE A 151 22.72 -29.37 8.71
C PHE A 151 22.81 -27.84 8.52
N GLY A 152 24.01 -27.30 8.33
CA GLY A 152 24.19 -25.87 8.04
C GLY A 152 23.56 -25.44 6.71
N GLU A 153 23.59 -26.32 5.71
CA GLU A 153 23.00 -26.10 4.39
C GLU A 153 21.47 -26.28 4.43
N VAL A 154 20.97 -27.26 5.20
CA VAL A 154 19.53 -27.40 5.49
C VAL A 154 18.98 -26.17 6.22
N LYS A 155 19.73 -25.59 7.16
CA LYS A 155 19.32 -24.37 7.85
C LYS A 155 19.24 -23.17 6.89
N ASP A 156 20.20 -23.04 5.98
CA ASP A 156 20.16 -22.01 4.95
C ASP A 156 19.04 -22.25 3.94
N MET A 157 18.72 -23.51 3.61
CA MET A 157 17.56 -23.90 2.83
C MET A 157 16.25 -23.41 3.47
N LEU A 158 16.05 -23.71 4.76
CA LEU A 158 14.85 -23.29 5.51
C LEU A 158 14.70 -21.77 5.55
N ARG A 159 15.81 -21.03 5.75
CA ARG A 159 15.82 -19.56 5.65
C ARG A 159 15.49 -19.05 4.25
N MET A 160 15.97 -19.71 3.19
CA MET A 160 15.66 -19.34 1.81
C MET A 160 14.20 -19.58 1.45
N ILE A 161 13.55 -20.56 2.11
CA ILE A 161 12.13 -20.88 1.99
C ILE A 161 11.27 -20.00 2.92
N ASN A 162 11.89 -19.14 3.74
CA ASN A 162 11.21 -18.29 4.72
C ASN A 162 10.41 -19.11 5.77
N ILE A 163 10.89 -20.31 6.11
CA ILE A 163 10.40 -21.09 7.25
C ILE A 163 11.27 -20.72 8.45
N ASP A 164 10.70 -20.00 9.40
CA ASP A 164 11.33 -19.74 10.69
C ASP A 164 11.03 -20.94 11.61
N MET A 165 12.01 -21.84 11.72
CA MET A 165 11.90 -23.08 12.49
C MET A 165 12.94 -23.08 13.60
N ASN A 166 12.53 -23.57 14.77
CA ASN A 166 13.45 -23.77 15.89
C ASN A 166 14.58 -24.71 15.47
N ASP A 167 15.83 -24.23 15.58
CA ASP A 167 17.05 -24.97 15.24
C ASP A 167 17.11 -26.35 15.90
N VAL A 168 16.59 -26.49 17.12
CA VAL A 168 16.56 -27.75 17.88
C VAL A 168 15.62 -28.76 17.22
N TYR A 169 14.45 -28.30 16.76
CA TYR A 169 13.48 -29.16 16.08
C TYR A 169 13.94 -29.53 14.68
N ALA A 170 14.50 -28.57 13.93
CA ALA A 170 15.10 -28.83 12.62
C ALA A 170 16.25 -29.85 12.72
N TYR A 171 17.10 -29.75 13.75
CA TYR A 171 18.19 -30.70 13.98
C TYR A 171 17.68 -32.10 14.36
N LYS A 172 16.62 -32.17 15.18
CA LYS A 172 15.97 -33.45 15.51
C LYS A 172 15.43 -34.13 14.25
N LEU A 173 14.69 -33.39 13.41
CA LEU A 173 14.13 -33.91 12.17
C LEU A 173 15.24 -34.35 11.19
N PHE A 174 16.34 -33.56 11.11
CA PHE A 174 17.53 -33.89 10.34
C PHE A 174 18.14 -35.22 10.80
N LYS A 175 18.34 -35.40 12.11
CA LYS A 175 18.92 -36.62 12.67
C LYS A 175 18.05 -37.85 12.52
N GLU A 176 16.72 -37.68 12.53
CA GLU A 176 15.78 -38.77 12.28
C GLU A 176 15.72 -39.21 10.81
N CYS A 177 16.18 -38.36 9.88
CA CYS A 177 16.22 -38.64 8.44
C CYS A 177 17.61 -39.11 7.96
N ASP A 178 18.69 -38.73 8.67
CA ASP A 178 20.09 -39.17 8.50
C ASP A 178 20.23 -40.67 8.88
N ARG A 179 19.76 -41.57 8.00
CA ARG A 179 19.86 -43.03 8.17
C ARG A 179 21.26 -43.53 7.88
N SER A 180 22.00 -42.83 7.02
CA SER A 180 23.39 -43.09 6.70
C SER A 180 24.34 -42.81 7.88
N GLY A 181 23.95 -41.89 8.77
CA GLY A 181 24.71 -41.53 9.97
C GLY A 181 25.98 -40.73 9.66
N ASP A 182 26.15 -40.25 8.43
CA ASP A 182 27.33 -39.51 7.98
C ASP A 182 27.24 -38.00 8.28
N GLY A 183 26.12 -37.57 8.87
CA GLY A 183 25.85 -36.17 9.20
C GLY A 183 25.46 -35.33 7.98
N ARG A 184 25.03 -35.98 6.89
CA ARG A 184 24.54 -35.36 5.66
C ARG A 184 23.28 -36.09 5.19
N LEU A 185 22.38 -35.37 4.52
CA LEU A 185 21.21 -35.96 3.89
C LEU A 185 21.50 -36.16 2.39
N GLU A 186 21.45 -37.41 1.94
CA GLU A 186 21.49 -37.76 0.51
C GLU A 186 20.08 -37.72 -0.11
N GLU A 187 19.99 -37.72 -1.45
CA GLU A 187 18.77 -37.55 -2.25
C GLU A 187 17.48 -38.15 -1.63
N ARG A 188 17.49 -39.44 -1.24
CA ARG A 188 16.32 -40.12 -0.63
C ARG A 188 16.02 -39.67 0.80
N GLU A 189 17.04 -39.35 1.59
CA GLU A 189 16.92 -38.87 2.96
C GLU A 189 16.45 -37.41 3.00
N LEU A 190 16.86 -36.64 2.00
CA LEU A 190 16.45 -35.25 1.79
C LEU A 190 15.00 -35.16 1.32
N GLU A 191 14.57 -36.05 0.42
CA GLU A 191 13.15 -36.21 0.07
C GLU A 191 12.30 -36.58 1.29
N GLU A 192 12.78 -37.51 2.12
CA GLU A 192 12.09 -37.89 3.36
C GLU A 192 12.05 -36.74 4.38
N PHE A 193 13.14 -35.98 4.50
CA PHE A 193 13.18 -34.77 5.33
C PHE A 193 12.16 -33.74 4.85
N CYS A 194 12.11 -33.44 3.54
CA CYS A 194 11.12 -32.54 2.96
C CYS A 194 9.68 -33.06 3.11
N ARG A 195 9.46 -34.36 2.92
CA ARG A 195 8.14 -35.00 3.12
C ARG A 195 7.67 -34.86 4.56
N ARG A 196 8.56 -35.08 5.54
CA ARG A 196 8.23 -34.89 6.96
C ARG A 196 8.03 -33.44 7.34
N LEU A 197 8.84 -32.55 6.78
CA LEU A 197 8.72 -31.11 6.99
C LEU A 197 7.36 -30.58 6.50
N LEU A 198 6.88 -31.11 5.37
CA LEU A 198 5.62 -30.74 4.74
C LEU A 198 4.44 -31.60 5.22
N ARG A 199 4.68 -32.58 6.10
CA ARG A 199 3.64 -33.45 6.63
C ARG A 199 2.75 -32.65 7.59
N ARG A 200 1.44 -32.72 7.36
CA ARG A 200 0.42 -32.06 8.17
C ARG A 200 -0.50 -33.13 8.79
N PRO A 201 -0.11 -33.75 9.92
CA PRO A 201 -0.86 -34.85 10.52
C PRO A 201 -2.29 -34.47 10.90
N GLU A 202 -2.56 -33.21 11.22
CA GLU A 202 -3.88 -32.68 11.49
C GLU A 202 -4.77 -32.66 10.23
N LEU A 203 -4.20 -32.43 9.05
CA LEU A 203 -4.95 -32.49 7.79
C LEU A 203 -5.21 -33.93 7.37
N GLU A 204 -4.27 -34.85 7.63
CA GLU A 204 -4.49 -36.28 7.43
C GLU A 204 -5.60 -36.81 8.33
N GLU A 205 -5.68 -36.36 9.59
CA GLU A 205 -6.74 -36.73 10.53
C GLU A 205 -8.08 -36.15 10.10
N LEU A 206 -8.12 -34.88 9.70
CA LEU A 206 -9.31 -34.25 9.15
C LEU A 206 -9.80 -34.99 7.91
N PHE A 207 -8.91 -35.28 6.96
CA PHE A 207 -9.25 -36.04 5.76
C PHE A 207 -9.80 -37.42 6.13
N ARG A 208 -9.13 -38.16 7.03
CA ARG A 208 -9.58 -39.48 7.53
C ARG A 208 -10.91 -39.45 8.28
N ARG A 209 -11.34 -38.31 8.80
CA ARG A 209 -12.65 -38.17 9.44
C ARG A 209 -13.79 -38.23 8.41
N PHE A 210 -13.54 -37.78 7.19
CA PHE A 210 -14.54 -37.73 6.11
C PHE A 210 -14.32 -38.81 5.05
N SER A 211 -13.07 -39.23 4.79
CA SER A 211 -12.77 -40.37 3.95
C SER A 211 -12.96 -41.63 4.78
N GLY A 212 -13.78 -42.57 4.33
CA GLY A 212 -13.88 -43.89 4.95
C GLY A 212 -12.57 -44.69 4.93
N GLU A 213 -12.66 -46.01 5.09
CA GLU A 213 -11.49 -46.90 5.12
C GLU A 213 -10.64 -46.84 3.85
N ASP A 214 -11.23 -46.43 2.73
CA ASP A 214 -10.60 -46.37 1.41
C ASP A 214 -9.62 -45.18 1.23
N CYS A 215 -9.51 -44.28 2.22
CA CYS A 215 -8.62 -43.12 2.19
C CYS A 215 -8.79 -42.24 0.93
N VAL A 216 -10.02 -42.14 0.42
CA VAL A 216 -10.43 -41.26 -0.68
C VAL A 216 -11.74 -40.57 -0.31
N LEU A 217 -11.95 -39.34 -0.78
CA LEU A 217 -13.19 -38.60 -0.62
C LEU A 217 -14.01 -38.68 -1.90
N SER A 218 -15.20 -39.26 -1.82
CA SER A 218 -16.21 -39.14 -2.86
C SER A 218 -16.81 -37.73 -2.90
N ALA A 219 -17.45 -37.37 -4.01
CA ALA A 219 -18.21 -36.12 -4.10
C ALA A 219 -19.30 -35.97 -3.02
N GLU A 220 -19.83 -37.07 -2.49
CA GLU A 220 -20.82 -37.05 -1.40
C GLU A 220 -20.16 -36.77 -0.05
N GLU A 221 -19.02 -37.40 0.24
CA GLU A 221 -18.26 -37.14 1.48
C GLU A 221 -17.67 -35.72 1.49
N LEU A 222 -17.16 -35.24 0.34
CA LEU A 222 -16.69 -33.86 0.20
C LEU A 222 -17.84 -32.86 0.41
N ARG A 223 -19.05 -33.16 -0.08
CA ARG A 223 -20.24 -32.34 0.18
C ARG A 223 -20.54 -32.26 1.67
N ASP A 224 -20.40 -33.36 2.39
CA ASP A 224 -20.65 -33.40 3.83
C ASP A 224 -19.59 -32.61 4.62
N PHE A 225 -18.33 -32.66 4.19
CA PHE A 225 -17.28 -31.76 4.66
C PHE A 225 -17.65 -30.28 4.45
N LEU A 226 -18.05 -29.89 3.23
CA LEU A 226 -18.46 -28.50 2.92
C LEU A 226 -19.65 -28.05 3.77
N ARG A 227 -20.60 -28.95 4.03
CA ARG A 227 -21.76 -28.67 4.91
C ARG A 227 -21.31 -28.36 6.33
N GLU A 228 -20.35 -29.10 6.88
CA GLU A 228 -19.81 -28.83 8.21
C GLU A 228 -19.05 -27.50 8.28
N GLN A 229 -18.41 -27.08 7.18
CA GLN A 229 -17.77 -25.76 7.08
C GLN A 229 -18.76 -24.60 6.91
N GLY A 230 -20.05 -24.87 6.69
CA GLY A 230 -21.06 -23.84 6.41
C GLY A 230 -20.99 -23.26 4.99
N GLU A 231 -20.37 -23.99 4.05
CA GLU A 231 -20.24 -23.60 2.65
C GLU A 231 -21.41 -24.13 1.78
N ASP A 232 -21.40 -23.81 0.47
CA ASP A 232 -22.34 -24.38 -0.50
C ASP A 232 -22.13 -25.90 -0.64
N ALA A 233 -22.91 -26.66 0.14
CA ALA A 233 -22.93 -28.11 0.15
C ALA A 233 -23.73 -28.74 -1.00
N SER A 234 -23.62 -28.20 -2.21
CA SER A 234 -24.22 -28.78 -3.41
C SER A 234 -23.29 -29.84 -4.03
N LEU A 235 -23.85 -30.97 -4.49
CA LEU A 235 -23.07 -32.00 -5.19
C LEU A 235 -22.37 -31.47 -6.45
N ARG A 236 -22.98 -30.48 -7.10
CA ARG A 236 -22.39 -29.79 -8.25
C ARG A 236 -21.10 -29.06 -7.85
N ARG A 237 -21.11 -28.36 -6.72
CA ARG A 237 -19.93 -27.66 -6.20
C ARG A 237 -18.85 -28.64 -5.78
N ALA A 238 -19.20 -29.70 -5.06
CA ALA A 238 -18.24 -30.75 -4.68
C ALA A 238 -17.52 -31.33 -5.91
N ARG A 239 -18.25 -31.77 -6.95
CA ARG A 239 -17.63 -32.27 -8.20
C ARG A 239 -16.74 -31.22 -8.88
N ALA A 240 -17.18 -29.96 -8.92
CA ALA A 240 -16.39 -28.88 -9.51
C ALA A 240 -15.04 -28.70 -8.79
N LEU A 241 -15.03 -28.76 -7.45
CA LEU A 241 -13.80 -28.70 -6.65
C LEU A 241 -12.90 -29.90 -6.91
N ILE A 242 -13.47 -31.11 -7.02
CA ILE A 242 -12.70 -32.32 -7.37
C ILE A 242 -12.02 -32.16 -8.72
N HIS A 243 -12.76 -31.78 -9.76
CA HIS A 243 -12.19 -31.57 -11.08
C HIS A 243 -11.13 -30.46 -11.12
N ALA A 244 -11.30 -29.42 -10.31
CA ALA A 244 -10.38 -28.30 -10.23
C ALA A 244 -9.06 -28.63 -9.50
N TYR A 245 -9.13 -29.36 -8.38
CA TYR A 245 -8.02 -29.48 -7.43
C TYR A 245 -7.38 -30.87 -7.35
N GLU A 246 -8.07 -31.92 -7.78
CA GLU A 246 -7.48 -33.25 -7.81
C GLU A 246 -6.29 -33.31 -8.79
N LEU A 247 -5.26 -34.08 -8.46
CA LEU A 247 -4.06 -34.21 -9.27
C LEU A 247 -4.11 -35.45 -10.17
N SER A 248 -4.79 -36.51 -9.73
CA SER A 248 -4.97 -37.75 -10.50
C SER A 248 -6.15 -37.68 -11.45
N GLU A 249 -5.87 -37.78 -12.76
CA GLU A 249 -6.91 -37.82 -13.79
C GLU A 249 -7.83 -39.04 -13.66
N ARG A 250 -7.34 -40.15 -13.11
CA ARG A 250 -8.17 -41.34 -12.83
C ARG A 250 -9.17 -41.08 -11.71
N ALA A 251 -8.74 -40.38 -10.66
CA ALA A 251 -9.60 -40.03 -9.53
C ALA A 251 -10.66 -39.01 -9.95
N LYS A 252 -10.30 -38.02 -10.78
CA LYS A 252 -11.26 -37.07 -11.37
C LYS A 252 -12.36 -37.73 -12.18
N GLN A 253 -12.02 -38.70 -13.01
CA GLN A 253 -13.01 -39.42 -13.83
C GLN A 253 -14.04 -40.19 -12.99
N GLN A 254 -13.69 -40.48 -11.73
CA GLN A 254 -14.53 -41.21 -10.80
C GLN A 254 -15.19 -40.29 -9.74
N ASP A 255 -15.08 -38.96 -9.88
CA ASP A 255 -15.52 -37.98 -8.87
C ASP A 255 -14.92 -38.26 -7.47
N LEU A 256 -13.65 -38.67 -7.42
CA LEU A 256 -12.90 -38.94 -6.20
C LEU A 256 -11.78 -37.91 -5.97
N MET A 257 -11.55 -37.56 -4.71
CA MET A 257 -10.48 -36.68 -4.27
C MET A 257 -9.55 -37.40 -3.28
N MET A 258 -8.26 -37.38 -3.58
CA MET A 258 -7.21 -37.90 -2.72
C MET A 258 -6.72 -36.81 -1.75
N LEU A 259 -5.94 -37.21 -0.75
CA LEU A 259 -5.39 -36.28 0.25
C LEU A 259 -4.66 -35.09 -0.37
N ASP A 260 -3.85 -35.33 -1.41
CA ASP A 260 -3.12 -34.26 -2.10
C ASP A 260 -4.08 -33.27 -2.77
N GLY A 261 -5.15 -33.76 -3.42
CA GLY A 261 -6.19 -32.92 -4.01
C GLY A 261 -7.00 -32.13 -2.97
N PHE A 262 -7.23 -32.72 -1.80
CA PHE A 262 -7.87 -32.04 -0.67
C PHE A 262 -6.99 -30.95 -0.08
N MET A 263 -5.69 -31.20 0.08
CA MET A 263 -4.73 -30.18 0.50
C MET A 263 -4.63 -29.04 -0.53
N MET A 264 -4.67 -29.36 -1.82
CA MET A 264 -4.74 -28.37 -2.90
C MET A 264 -5.97 -27.48 -2.79
N TYR A 265 -7.13 -28.06 -2.49
CA TYR A 265 -8.36 -27.33 -2.24
C TYR A 265 -8.22 -26.40 -1.02
N LEU A 266 -7.76 -26.90 0.13
CA LEU A 266 -7.64 -26.10 1.36
C LEU A 266 -6.66 -24.92 1.23
N LEU A 267 -5.66 -25.04 0.37
CA LEU A 267 -4.72 -23.94 0.11
C LEU A 267 -5.24 -22.96 -0.94
N SER A 268 -6.27 -23.34 -1.71
CA SER A 268 -6.79 -22.57 -2.83
C SER A 268 -7.63 -21.36 -2.42
N ALA A 269 -7.97 -20.52 -3.40
CA ALA A 269 -8.90 -19.41 -3.19
C ALA A 269 -10.32 -19.88 -2.81
N ASP A 270 -10.72 -21.08 -3.25
CA ASP A 270 -12.03 -21.67 -2.92
C ASP A 270 -12.07 -22.21 -1.47
N GLY A 271 -10.91 -22.56 -0.89
CA GLY A 271 -10.77 -22.96 0.52
C GLY A 271 -10.21 -21.85 1.42
N ASP A 272 -10.17 -20.61 0.92
CA ASP A 272 -9.67 -19.45 1.67
C ASP A 272 -10.68 -19.05 2.75
N ILE A 273 -10.18 -18.70 3.93
CA ILE A 273 -11.00 -18.17 5.03
C ILE A 273 -11.67 -16.84 4.62
N LEU A 274 -11.07 -16.11 3.67
CA LEU A 274 -11.62 -14.88 3.15
C LEU A 274 -12.63 -15.16 2.03
N ASN A 275 -13.86 -14.66 2.18
CA ASN A 275 -14.82 -14.66 1.07
C ASN A 275 -14.23 -13.88 -0.11
N GLN A 276 -14.01 -14.57 -1.24
CA GLN A 276 -13.39 -13.98 -2.42
C GLN A 276 -14.24 -12.85 -3.03
N GLU A 277 -15.56 -12.84 -2.82
CA GLU A 277 -16.43 -11.73 -3.24
C GLU A 277 -16.07 -10.42 -2.53
N HIS A 278 -15.53 -10.51 -1.30
CA HIS A 278 -15.10 -9.36 -0.52
C HIS A 278 -13.71 -8.84 -0.90
N THR A 279 -13.01 -9.48 -1.85
CA THR A 279 -11.74 -8.95 -2.39
C THR A 279 -11.94 -7.75 -3.33
N LYS A 280 -13.18 -7.54 -3.77
CA LYS A 280 -13.61 -6.37 -4.53
C LYS A 280 -14.51 -5.49 -3.66
N VAL A 281 -14.76 -4.28 -4.13
CA VAL A 281 -15.71 -3.37 -3.48
C VAL A 281 -17.09 -4.02 -3.55
N HIS A 282 -17.63 -4.36 -2.39
CA HIS A 282 -18.93 -5.02 -2.21
C HIS A 282 -19.87 -4.19 -1.33
N GLN A 283 -19.35 -3.15 -0.67
CA GLN A 283 -20.14 -2.23 0.14
C GLN A 283 -20.99 -1.33 -0.76
N ASP A 284 -22.13 -0.88 -0.23
CA ASP A 284 -22.90 0.19 -0.86
C ASP A 284 -22.07 1.49 -0.82
N MET A 285 -21.60 1.94 -1.98
CA MET A 285 -20.82 3.18 -2.12
C MET A 285 -21.68 4.42 -2.42
N SER A 286 -23.01 4.30 -2.27
CA SER A 286 -23.99 5.38 -2.54
C SER A 286 -24.45 6.15 -1.30
N GLN A 287 -23.91 5.86 -0.11
CA GLN A 287 -24.21 6.60 1.12
C GLN A 287 -23.36 7.88 1.20
N PRO A 288 -23.73 8.87 2.04
CA PRO A 288 -22.90 10.05 2.29
C PRO A 288 -21.50 9.70 2.83
N LEU A 289 -20.50 10.53 2.54
CA LEU A 289 -19.10 10.28 2.91
C LEU A 289 -18.89 10.01 4.43
N CYS A 290 -19.69 10.63 5.30
CA CYS A 290 -19.64 10.43 6.75
C CYS A 290 -20.08 9.04 7.23
N HIS A 291 -20.65 8.20 6.36
CA HIS A 291 -21.07 6.83 6.69
C HIS A 291 -19.95 5.79 6.50
N TYR A 292 -18.76 6.19 6.05
CA TYR A 292 -17.66 5.28 5.76
C TYR A 292 -16.50 5.47 6.73
N PHE A 293 -15.87 4.36 7.11
CA PHE A 293 -14.53 4.40 7.66
C PHE A 293 -13.53 4.68 6.53
N ILE A 294 -12.88 5.84 6.61
CA ILE A 294 -11.91 6.29 5.59
C ILE A 294 -10.51 5.96 6.08
N SER A 295 -9.78 5.14 5.30
CA SER A 295 -8.37 4.84 5.58
C SER A 295 -7.55 6.14 5.56
N SER A 296 -7.01 6.51 6.72
CA SER A 296 -6.37 7.81 6.97
C SER A 296 -4.96 7.65 7.50
N SER A 297 -4.06 8.57 7.13
CA SER A 297 -2.64 8.54 7.46
C SER A 297 -2.23 9.82 8.15
N HIS A 298 -1.68 9.69 9.37
CA HIS A 298 -1.19 10.80 10.20
C HIS A 298 0.29 11.07 9.93
N ASN A 299 0.69 12.35 9.87
CA ASN A 299 2.04 12.83 9.55
C ASN A 299 2.65 12.05 8.38
N THR A 300 1.91 12.02 7.27
CA THR A 300 2.14 11.08 6.15
C THR A 300 3.53 11.21 5.53
N TYR A 301 4.16 12.38 5.65
CA TYR A 301 5.50 12.66 5.13
C TYR A 301 6.62 11.90 5.87
N LEU A 302 6.42 11.50 7.12
CA LEU A 302 7.45 10.85 7.93
C LEU A 302 7.66 9.37 7.55
N THR A 303 8.91 8.95 7.39
CA THR A 303 9.25 7.53 7.11
C THR A 303 9.66 6.72 8.33
N ASP A 304 10.01 7.39 9.42
CA ASP A 304 10.58 6.79 10.65
C ASP A 304 10.04 7.55 11.88
N ASN A 305 10.83 7.72 12.94
CA ASN A 305 10.41 8.31 14.21
C ASN A 305 10.00 9.79 14.09
N GLN A 306 9.04 10.22 14.91
CA GLN A 306 8.51 11.59 14.91
C GLN A 306 9.54 12.68 15.22
N ILE A 307 10.62 12.37 15.94
CA ILE A 307 11.56 13.39 16.44
C ILE A 307 12.72 13.69 15.45
N GLY A 308 13.07 12.74 14.59
CA GLY A 308 14.25 12.84 13.71
C GLY A 308 14.20 11.96 12.47
N GLY A 309 13.01 11.48 12.10
CA GLY A 309 12.79 10.72 10.88
C GLY A 309 12.96 11.58 9.63
N THR A 310 13.21 10.92 8.49
CA THR A 310 13.25 11.61 7.20
C THR A 310 11.84 11.85 6.67
N SER A 311 11.58 13.06 6.20
CA SER A 311 10.39 13.39 5.41
C SER A 311 10.63 13.02 3.95
N SER A 312 9.67 12.34 3.32
CA SER A 312 9.81 11.82 1.95
C SER A 312 8.49 11.85 1.19
N THR A 313 8.55 12.25 -0.08
CA THR A 313 7.42 12.14 -1.02
C THR A 313 7.03 10.68 -1.28
N GLU A 314 7.96 9.73 -1.14
CA GLU A 314 7.67 8.30 -1.27
C GLU A 314 6.77 7.78 -0.14
N ALA A 315 6.71 8.49 1.00
CA ALA A 315 5.79 8.15 2.08
C ALA A 315 4.33 8.32 1.66
N TYR A 316 3.99 9.43 0.98
CA TYR A 316 2.69 9.63 0.33
C TYR A 316 2.40 8.57 -0.73
N VAL A 317 3.37 8.26 -1.59
CA VAL A 317 3.21 7.22 -2.61
C VAL A 317 2.88 5.88 -1.97
N ARG A 318 3.61 5.47 -0.93
CA ARG A 318 3.34 4.22 -0.21
C ARG A 318 1.97 4.21 0.46
N ALA A 319 1.55 5.32 1.08
CA ALA A 319 0.23 5.42 1.69
C ALA A 319 -0.89 5.24 0.64
N LEU A 320 -0.81 5.97 -0.47
CA LEU A 320 -1.80 5.90 -1.56
C LEU A 320 -1.83 4.52 -2.24
N MET A 321 -0.66 3.91 -2.48
CA MET A 321 -0.56 2.57 -3.06
C MET A 321 -1.10 1.46 -2.14
N LYS A 322 -1.17 1.71 -0.82
CA LYS A 322 -1.87 0.84 0.15
C LYS A 322 -3.37 1.11 0.23
N GLY A 323 -3.90 2.02 -0.57
CA GLY A 323 -5.32 2.38 -0.59
C GLY A 323 -5.72 3.47 0.41
N CYS A 324 -4.78 4.13 1.09
CA CYS A 324 -5.09 5.26 1.97
C CYS A 324 -5.79 6.38 1.20
N ARG A 325 -6.85 6.96 1.77
CA ARG A 325 -7.75 7.96 1.16
C ARG A 325 -7.75 9.31 1.88
N CYS A 326 -7.06 9.44 3.02
CA CYS A 326 -6.85 10.73 3.68
C CYS A 326 -5.38 10.85 4.07
N VAL A 327 -4.71 11.89 3.57
CA VAL A 327 -3.28 12.14 3.83
C VAL A 327 -3.08 13.53 4.42
N GLU A 328 -2.11 13.63 5.32
CA GLU A 328 -1.81 14.83 6.08
C GLU A 328 -0.60 15.59 5.52
N LEU A 329 -0.71 16.92 5.51
CA LEU A 329 0.31 17.84 5.00
C LEU A 329 0.51 19.01 5.98
N ASP A 330 1.58 18.96 6.76
CA ASP A 330 1.98 20.01 7.70
C ASP A 330 2.76 21.07 6.93
N CYS A 331 2.08 22.15 6.56
CA CYS A 331 2.56 23.15 5.63
C CYS A 331 3.18 24.32 6.40
N TRP A 332 4.46 24.56 6.17
CA TRP A 332 5.24 25.63 6.80
C TRP A 332 5.86 26.55 5.76
N GLU A 333 6.17 27.78 6.17
CA GLU A 333 6.86 28.72 5.28
C GLU A 333 8.25 28.22 4.89
N GLY A 334 8.51 28.21 3.58
CA GLY A 334 9.84 27.93 3.03
C GLY A 334 10.54 29.19 2.51
N SER A 335 11.79 29.01 2.12
CA SER A 335 12.55 30.07 1.44
C SER A 335 12.05 30.29 0.01
N ASP A 336 12.35 31.45 -0.55
CA ASP A 336 12.03 31.80 -1.95
C ASP A 336 10.52 31.79 -2.29
N GLY A 337 9.66 31.92 -1.27
CA GLY A 337 8.20 31.94 -1.43
C GLY A 337 7.57 30.57 -1.71
N GLU A 338 8.34 29.49 -1.58
CA GLU A 338 7.88 28.12 -1.82
C GLU A 338 7.54 27.40 -0.50
N PRO A 339 6.29 26.94 -0.30
CA PRO A 339 5.89 26.26 0.92
C PRO A 339 6.54 24.88 1.05
N ILE A 340 6.87 24.51 2.29
CA ILE A 340 7.54 23.25 2.65
C ILE A 340 6.68 22.41 3.59
N ILE A 341 6.98 21.11 3.64
CA ILE A 341 6.35 20.16 4.56
C ILE A 341 7.43 19.52 5.44
N TYR A 342 7.21 19.59 6.75
CA TYR A 342 7.99 18.90 7.78
C TYR A 342 7.24 18.97 9.12
N HIS A 343 7.71 18.21 10.11
CA HIS A 343 7.16 18.27 11.45
C HIS A 343 7.77 19.45 12.21
N GLY A 344 6.96 20.44 12.58
CA GLY A 344 7.38 21.66 13.28
C GLY A 344 8.27 21.38 14.48
N HIS A 345 9.19 22.30 14.79
CA HIS A 345 10.04 22.23 16.01
C HIS A 345 10.90 20.96 16.19
N THR A 346 11.04 20.13 15.16
CA THR A 346 11.85 18.89 15.19
C THR A 346 13.03 18.91 14.21
N LEU A 347 13.90 17.90 14.30
CA LEU A 347 15.07 17.72 13.43
C LEU A 347 14.75 16.94 12.14
N THR A 348 13.47 16.92 11.73
CA THR A 348 13.02 16.21 10.53
C THR A 348 13.48 16.93 9.26
N SER A 349 13.69 16.17 8.18
CA SER A 349 14.05 16.78 6.89
C SER A 349 12.86 17.50 6.26
N LYS A 350 13.13 18.46 5.36
CA LYS A 350 12.10 19.26 4.68
C LYS A 350 11.89 18.76 3.26
N ILE A 351 10.63 18.73 2.80
CA ILE A 351 10.27 18.45 1.41
C ILE A 351 9.40 19.60 0.87
N LEU A 352 9.43 19.84 -0.44
CA LEU A 352 8.62 20.89 -1.05
C LEU A 352 7.15 20.46 -1.13
N PHE A 353 6.23 21.37 -0.79
CA PHE A 353 4.78 21.15 -0.95
C PHE A 353 4.44 20.78 -2.40
N ARG A 354 5.02 21.50 -3.36
CA ARG A 354 4.87 21.27 -4.81
C ARG A 354 5.15 19.82 -5.19
N ASP A 355 6.26 19.25 -4.72
CA ASP A 355 6.67 17.86 -5.03
C ASP A 355 5.73 16.81 -4.42
N VAL A 356 5.12 17.12 -3.27
CA VAL A 356 4.10 16.29 -2.63
C VAL A 356 2.82 16.29 -3.46
N ILE A 357 2.35 17.45 -3.91
CA ILE A 357 1.15 17.55 -4.76
C ILE A 357 1.37 16.85 -6.11
N GLU A 358 2.56 16.96 -6.73
CA GLU A 358 2.91 16.20 -7.94
C GLU A 358 2.85 14.68 -7.69
N SER A 359 3.33 14.23 -6.53
CA SER A 359 3.26 12.81 -6.14
C SER A 359 1.82 12.37 -5.88
N ILE A 360 0.96 13.21 -5.31
CA ILE A 360 -0.46 12.90 -5.13
C ILE A 360 -1.17 12.80 -6.49
N ARG A 361 -0.94 13.74 -7.41
CA ARG A 361 -1.49 13.68 -8.78
C ARG A 361 -1.19 12.33 -9.46
N ASP A 362 0.06 11.87 -9.36
CA ASP A 362 0.52 10.68 -10.07
C ASP A 362 0.03 9.36 -9.45
N TYR A 363 -0.41 9.34 -8.18
CA TYR A 363 -0.69 8.11 -7.43
C TYR A 363 -2.04 8.05 -6.72
N ALA A 364 -2.78 9.16 -6.59
CA ALA A 364 -4.04 9.26 -5.86
C ALA A 364 -5.03 8.15 -6.25
N PHE A 365 -5.18 7.89 -7.55
CA PHE A 365 -6.19 6.97 -8.08
C PHE A 365 -5.65 5.69 -8.71
N LYS A 366 -4.37 5.35 -8.48
CA LYS A 366 -3.77 4.12 -9.05
C LYS A 366 -4.32 2.85 -8.40
N GLN A 367 -4.50 2.85 -7.09
CA GLN A 367 -4.98 1.68 -6.33
C GLN A 367 -6.50 1.68 -6.12
N SER A 368 -7.11 2.86 -6.03
CA SER A 368 -8.53 3.03 -5.73
C SER A 368 -9.08 4.26 -6.46
N PRO A 369 -10.25 4.17 -7.12
CA PRO A 369 -10.85 5.30 -7.83
C PRO A 369 -11.60 6.27 -6.89
N TYR A 370 -11.78 5.91 -5.61
CA TYR A 370 -12.51 6.71 -4.64
C TYR A 370 -11.74 7.95 -4.19
N PRO A 371 -12.45 9.01 -3.73
CA PRO A 371 -11.87 10.32 -3.46
C PRO A 371 -10.72 10.28 -2.46
N VAL A 372 -9.80 11.24 -2.59
CA VAL A 372 -8.69 11.47 -1.65
C VAL A 372 -8.89 12.79 -0.93
N ILE A 373 -8.74 12.81 0.39
CA ILE A 373 -8.81 14.00 1.24
C ILE A 373 -7.39 14.44 1.60
N LEU A 374 -7.09 15.72 1.37
CA LEU A 374 -5.87 16.38 1.84
C LEU A 374 -6.19 17.11 3.14
N SER A 375 -5.70 16.59 4.27
CA SER A 375 -5.77 17.26 5.57
C SER A 375 -4.63 18.26 5.67
N LEU A 376 -4.93 19.55 5.55
CA LEU A 376 -3.93 20.62 5.65
C LEU A 376 -3.82 21.10 7.10
N GLU A 377 -2.62 20.98 7.66
CA GLU A 377 -2.23 21.70 8.87
C GLU A 377 -1.38 22.89 8.41
N ASN A 378 -1.91 24.10 8.55
CA ASN A 378 -1.39 25.27 7.86
C ASN A 378 -0.72 26.27 8.81
N HIS A 379 0.59 26.40 8.68
CA HIS A 379 1.46 27.34 9.40
C HIS A 379 2.10 28.38 8.46
N CYS A 380 1.56 28.54 7.24
CA CYS A 380 2.07 29.47 6.24
C CYS A 380 1.42 30.86 6.36
N GLY A 381 2.16 31.92 6.07
CA GLY A 381 1.58 33.25 5.87
C GLY A 381 0.74 33.35 4.59
N LEU A 382 -0.09 34.40 4.49
CA LEU A 382 -1.10 34.55 3.42
C LEU A 382 -0.54 34.43 1.99
N GLU A 383 0.66 34.95 1.74
CA GLU A 383 1.29 34.87 0.42
C GLU A 383 1.63 33.42 0.03
N GLN A 384 2.21 32.65 0.95
CA GLN A 384 2.52 31.25 0.71
C GLN A 384 1.28 30.37 0.70
N GLN A 385 0.22 30.71 1.46
CA GLN A 385 -1.09 30.06 1.35
C GLN A 385 -1.70 30.22 -0.06
N ALA A 386 -1.60 31.42 -0.64
CA ALA A 386 -2.01 31.65 -2.04
C ALA A 386 -1.16 30.83 -3.01
N THR A 387 0.14 30.65 -2.73
CA THR A 387 1.01 29.75 -3.50
C THR A 387 0.63 28.28 -3.36
N MET A 388 0.26 27.80 -2.17
CA MET A 388 -0.27 26.45 -1.97
C MET A 388 -1.53 26.21 -2.83
N ALA A 389 -2.48 27.14 -2.79
CA ALA A 389 -3.70 27.07 -3.60
C ALA A 389 -3.40 27.06 -5.11
N ARG A 390 -2.44 27.88 -5.55
CA ARG A 390 -1.98 27.92 -6.95
C ARG A 390 -1.37 26.59 -7.38
N HIS A 391 -0.48 26.01 -6.56
CA HIS A 391 0.13 24.71 -6.83
C HIS A 391 -0.92 23.59 -6.91
N MET A 392 -1.86 23.54 -5.96
CA MET A 392 -2.95 22.56 -6.00
C MET A 392 -3.79 22.69 -7.27
N LYS A 393 -4.25 23.90 -7.62
CA LYS A 393 -5.05 24.14 -8.84
C LYS A 393 -4.27 23.80 -10.11
N ALA A 394 -3.01 24.21 -10.21
CA ALA A 394 -2.18 23.99 -11.41
C ALA A 394 -1.79 22.52 -11.60
N ILE A 395 -1.49 21.79 -10.52
CA ILE A 395 -0.96 20.42 -10.60
C ILE A 395 -2.09 19.40 -10.66
N LEU A 396 -3.12 19.54 -9.81
CA LEU A 396 -4.23 18.59 -9.74
C LEU A 396 -5.29 18.86 -10.82
N GLY A 397 -5.43 20.11 -11.27
CA GLY A 397 -6.38 20.49 -12.32
C GLY A 397 -7.79 19.98 -12.02
N ASP A 398 -8.37 19.26 -12.97
CA ASP A 398 -9.72 18.68 -12.88
C ASP A 398 -9.89 17.65 -11.75
N MET A 399 -8.80 17.10 -11.21
CA MET A 399 -8.84 16.19 -10.07
C MET A 399 -9.24 16.95 -8.80
N LEU A 400 -8.86 18.22 -8.66
CA LEU A 400 -9.18 19.02 -7.48
C LEU A 400 -10.65 19.47 -7.53
N LEU A 401 -11.40 19.16 -6.48
CA LEU A 401 -12.74 19.68 -6.33
C LEU A 401 -12.67 21.12 -5.79
N THR A 402 -13.13 22.09 -6.58
CA THR A 402 -13.10 23.52 -6.24
C THR A 402 -14.49 24.13 -6.10
N GLU A 403 -15.52 23.44 -6.57
CA GLU A 403 -16.91 23.88 -6.51
C GLU A 403 -17.81 22.72 -6.02
N PRO A 404 -18.95 23.00 -5.38
CA PRO A 404 -19.95 21.98 -5.08
C PRO A 404 -20.44 21.27 -6.35
N LEU A 405 -20.85 20.01 -6.20
CA LEU A 405 -21.34 19.22 -7.32
C LEU A 405 -22.73 19.70 -7.78
N ASP A 406 -22.93 19.73 -9.10
CA ASP A 406 -24.18 20.18 -9.72
C ASP A 406 -25.39 19.42 -9.18
N GLY A 407 -26.40 20.17 -8.72
CA GLY A 407 -27.69 19.61 -8.29
C GLY A 407 -27.70 18.98 -6.89
N GLN A 408 -26.64 19.14 -6.10
CA GLN A 408 -26.63 18.77 -4.67
C GLN A 408 -26.63 20.01 -3.76
N ASP A 409 -27.27 19.89 -2.60
CA ASP A 409 -27.14 20.91 -1.55
C ASP A 409 -25.67 20.96 -1.11
N PRO A 410 -24.99 22.14 -1.16
CA PRO A 410 -23.62 22.29 -0.68
C PRO A 410 -23.42 21.90 0.79
N LYS A 411 -24.51 21.74 1.56
CA LYS A 411 -24.50 21.34 2.98
C LYS A 411 -24.52 19.83 3.20
N ASP A 412 -24.88 19.05 2.18
CA ASP A 412 -24.89 17.59 2.27
C ASP A 412 -23.55 17.01 1.80
N LEU A 413 -23.08 15.98 2.49
CA LEU A 413 -21.88 15.25 2.06
C LEU A 413 -22.24 14.32 0.88
N PRO A 414 -21.59 14.48 -0.29
CA PRO A 414 -21.83 13.61 -1.43
C PRO A 414 -21.38 12.17 -1.16
N SER A 415 -21.89 11.24 -1.95
CA SER A 415 -21.48 9.84 -1.90
C SER A 415 -20.19 9.58 -2.67
N PRO A 416 -19.40 8.56 -2.29
CA PRO A 416 -18.24 8.14 -3.09
C PRO A 416 -18.61 7.65 -4.51
N GLU A 417 -19.82 7.12 -4.71
CA GLU A 417 -20.36 6.61 -5.98
C GLU A 417 -21.83 6.98 -6.20
N VAL A 418 -22.26 7.13 -7.45
CA VAL A 418 -23.60 7.62 -7.81
C VAL A 418 -24.64 6.51 -7.95
N ARG A 419 -25.89 6.83 -7.55
CA ARG A 419 -27.12 6.11 -7.93
C ARG A 419 -27.55 6.51 -9.35
N PRO A 420 -27.84 5.56 -10.25
CA PRO A 420 -28.62 5.87 -11.44
C PRO A 420 -29.96 6.45 -11.01
N SER A 421 -30.25 7.70 -11.38
CA SER A 421 -31.58 8.29 -11.15
C SER A 421 -32.58 7.55 -12.04
N LEU A 422 -33.48 6.78 -11.44
CA LEU A 422 -34.58 6.06 -12.12
C LEU A 422 -35.80 6.96 -12.40
N SER A 423 -35.69 8.28 -12.30
CA SER A 423 -36.75 9.20 -12.72
C SER A 423 -36.62 9.50 -14.20
N GLY A 424 -37.08 8.56 -15.03
CA GLY A 424 -37.41 8.83 -16.41
C GLY A 424 -38.65 9.70 -16.50
N GLU A 425 -38.47 10.97 -16.84
CA GLU A 425 -39.37 11.66 -17.77
C GLU A 425 -38.52 12.44 -18.77
N ALA A 426 -38.60 12.02 -20.03
CA ALA A 426 -37.87 12.60 -21.14
C ALA A 426 -38.41 14.02 -21.41
N HIS A 427 -37.64 15.03 -21.04
CA HIS A 427 -37.70 16.33 -21.70
C HIS A 427 -36.46 16.46 -22.59
N VAL A 428 -36.66 16.30 -23.91
CA VAL A 428 -35.60 16.47 -24.92
C VAL A 428 -35.27 17.96 -25.02
N PRO A 429 -34.07 18.43 -24.65
CA PRO A 429 -33.67 19.79 -24.94
C PRO A 429 -33.15 19.86 -26.37
N THR A 430 -33.80 20.65 -27.21
CA THR A 430 -33.31 21.04 -28.53
C THR A 430 -32.10 21.96 -28.40
N ARG A 431 -30.91 21.39 -28.18
CA ARG A 431 -29.57 21.96 -28.49
C ARG A 431 -28.49 20.94 -28.12
N PRO A 432 -27.49 20.65 -28.98
CA PRO A 432 -26.40 19.75 -28.64
C PRO A 432 -25.39 20.51 -27.77
N ARG A 433 -25.64 20.55 -26.46
CA ARG A 433 -24.55 20.66 -25.48
C ARG A 433 -24.31 19.25 -24.97
N ALA A 434 -23.05 18.83 -24.98
CA ALA A 434 -22.62 17.51 -24.57
C ALA A 434 -23.08 17.19 -23.13
N CYS A 435 -24.24 16.55 -22.98
CA CYS A 435 -24.65 15.92 -21.73
C CYS A 435 -23.89 14.61 -21.60
N SER A 436 -22.69 14.67 -20.99
CA SER A 436 -22.04 13.51 -20.40
C SER A 436 -22.84 13.08 -19.17
N PHE A 437 -23.90 12.30 -19.40
CA PHE A 437 -24.78 11.74 -18.38
C PHE A 437 -24.11 10.56 -17.66
N LEU A 438 -22.96 10.80 -17.01
CA LEU A 438 -22.27 9.87 -16.10
C LEU A 438 -21.48 10.69 -15.07
N LEU A 439 -22.17 11.38 -14.17
CA LEU A 439 -21.50 11.99 -13.02
C LEU A 439 -21.17 10.86 -12.03
N GLN A 440 -19.89 10.50 -11.89
CA GLN A 440 -19.39 9.79 -10.70
C GLN A 440 -18.99 10.89 -9.70
N GLN A 441 -19.90 11.23 -8.79
CA GLN A 441 -19.87 12.48 -8.01
C GLN A 441 -18.51 12.80 -7.35
N LEU A 442 -17.81 11.81 -6.76
CA LEU A 442 -16.48 12.02 -6.18
C LEU A 442 -15.38 11.08 -6.67
N LYS A 443 -15.66 10.14 -7.59
CA LYS A 443 -14.59 9.27 -8.10
C LYS A 443 -13.56 10.11 -8.87
N GLY A 444 -12.29 9.86 -8.60
CA GLY A 444 -11.19 10.61 -9.20
C GLY A 444 -11.06 12.05 -8.68
N LYS A 445 -11.76 12.43 -7.60
CA LYS A 445 -11.69 13.77 -7.02
C LYS A 445 -10.83 13.84 -5.76
N VAL A 446 -10.13 14.96 -5.63
CA VAL A 446 -9.31 15.33 -4.47
C VAL A 446 -10.03 16.44 -3.73
N LEU A 447 -10.29 16.21 -2.46
CA LEU A 447 -10.95 17.12 -1.53
C LEU A 447 -9.89 17.77 -0.63
N VAL A 448 -10.10 19.03 -0.25
CA VAL A 448 -9.23 19.71 0.72
C VAL A 448 -9.99 19.90 2.02
N LYS A 449 -9.42 19.40 3.11
CA LYS A 449 -9.84 19.69 4.47
C LYS A 449 -9.00 20.86 5.00
N GLY A 450 -9.65 21.96 5.35
CA GLY A 450 -8.99 23.16 5.85
C GLY A 450 -9.97 24.23 6.33
N LYS A 451 -9.45 25.36 6.82
CA LYS A 451 -10.25 26.52 7.24
C LYS A 451 -10.93 27.16 6.02
N LYS A 452 -12.18 27.61 6.17
CA LYS A 452 -12.97 28.28 5.11
C LYS A 452 -13.50 29.62 5.62
N LEU A 453 -13.36 30.67 4.81
CA LEU A 453 -13.93 31.98 5.08
C LEU A 453 -15.46 31.93 5.01
N PRO A 454 -16.17 32.72 5.84
CA PRO A 454 -17.62 32.85 5.75
C PRO A 454 -18.03 33.41 4.39
N ASP A 455 -19.08 32.84 3.79
CA ASP A 455 -19.65 33.38 2.56
C ASP A 455 -20.26 34.76 2.82
N LEU A 456 -19.84 35.78 2.07
CA LEU A 456 -20.30 37.17 2.17
C LEU A 456 -21.80 37.37 1.83
N GLN A 457 -22.59 36.30 1.64
CA GLN A 457 -23.99 36.34 1.22
C GLN A 457 -25.01 35.90 2.29
N CYS A 458 -24.58 35.59 3.52
CA CYS A 458 -25.51 35.32 4.64
C CYS A 458 -25.43 36.45 5.68
N GLU A 459 -26.55 37.15 5.87
CA GLU A 459 -26.77 38.16 6.92
C GLU A 459 -26.40 37.64 8.33
N PRO A 460 -25.82 38.48 9.21
CA PRO A 460 -25.36 38.05 10.52
C PRO A 460 -26.54 37.82 11.47
N GLN A 461 -26.80 36.56 11.85
CA GLN A 461 -27.66 36.27 13.00
C GLN A 461 -26.84 36.25 14.29
N SER A 462 -27.05 37.32 15.07
CA SER A 462 -26.88 37.45 16.52
C SER A 462 -25.55 37.00 17.16
N GLY A 463 -24.66 37.98 17.34
CA GLY A 463 -23.98 38.31 18.60
C GLY A 463 -23.62 37.18 19.57
N GLY A 464 -22.46 36.58 19.36
CA GLY A 464 -21.65 35.96 20.40
C GLY A 464 -20.21 36.44 20.24
N SER A 465 -19.65 37.06 21.29
CA SER A 465 -18.24 37.45 21.32
C SER A 465 -17.35 36.23 21.03
N PRO A 466 -16.28 36.35 20.22
CA PRO A 466 -15.32 35.27 20.06
C PRO A 466 -14.54 35.13 21.38
N SER A 467 -15.00 34.22 22.24
CA SER A 467 -14.16 33.68 23.31
C SER A 467 -13.02 32.95 22.63
N GLY A 468 -11.81 33.35 22.97
CA GLY A 468 -10.61 33.15 22.16
C GLY A 468 -10.09 31.71 22.09
N CYS A 469 -9.02 31.62 21.31
CA CYS A 469 -8.10 30.55 20.97
C CYS A 469 -7.58 29.64 22.12
N GLU A 470 -8.39 29.24 23.10
CA GLU A 470 -7.91 28.34 24.16
C GLU A 470 -7.72 26.88 23.67
N GLU A 471 -8.44 26.46 22.62
CA GLU A 471 -8.41 25.05 22.18
C GLU A 471 -7.27 24.65 21.24
N GLU A 472 -6.74 25.58 20.42
CA GLU A 472 -5.50 25.33 19.65
C GLU A 472 -4.26 25.50 20.57
N GLU A 473 -4.36 26.33 21.62
CA GLU A 473 -3.32 26.51 22.64
C GLU A 473 -3.11 25.25 23.50
N GLU A 474 -4.17 24.52 23.88
CA GLU A 474 -4.03 23.24 24.62
C GLU A 474 -3.33 22.12 23.83
N GLU A 475 -3.43 22.12 22.49
CA GLU A 475 -2.82 21.06 21.65
C GLU A 475 -1.31 21.28 21.42
N GLU A 476 -0.86 22.54 21.30
CA GLU A 476 0.56 22.88 21.13
C GLU A 476 1.33 22.93 22.47
N GLU A 477 0.68 23.36 23.57
CA GLU A 477 1.33 23.39 24.90
C GLU A 477 1.63 21.96 25.43
N GLU A 478 0.79 20.96 25.15
CA GLU A 478 1.02 19.57 25.60
C GLU A 478 2.17 18.86 24.84
N GLU A 479 2.43 19.20 23.57
CA GLU A 479 3.61 18.69 22.84
C GLU A 479 4.92 19.32 23.34
N GLU A 480 4.91 20.61 23.70
CA GLU A 480 6.07 21.29 24.29
C GLU A 480 6.42 20.78 25.70
N GLU A 481 5.43 20.50 26.56
CA GLU A 481 5.66 19.96 27.91
C GLU A 481 6.44 18.64 27.89
N GLY A 482 6.22 17.78 26.88
CA GLY A 482 6.97 16.54 26.69
C GLY A 482 8.44 16.74 26.26
N LEU A 483 8.78 17.87 25.63
CA LEU A 483 10.13 18.18 25.15
C LEU A 483 10.96 19.01 26.15
N GLN A 484 10.32 19.83 26.99
CA GLN A 484 11.02 20.70 27.94
C GLN A 484 11.68 19.94 29.12
N GLU A 485 11.32 18.68 29.39
CA GLU A 485 11.97 17.89 30.45
C GLU A 485 13.45 17.52 30.18
N ARG A 486 14.04 17.81 29.01
CA ARG A 486 15.41 17.38 28.66
C ARG A 486 16.38 18.41 28.06
N GLY A 487 16.07 19.72 28.07
CA GLY A 487 16.95 20.77 27.50
C GLY A 487 17.53 21.77 28.53
N PRO A 488 18.72 22.35 28.31
CA PRO A 488 19.34 23.28 29.26
C PRO A 488 18.68 24.67 29.23
N ARG A 489 18.37 25.19 30.43
CA ARG A 489 17.76 26.51 30.68
C ARG A 489 18.63 27.65 30.12
N GLN A 490 18.09 28.48 29.22
CA GLN A 490 18.69 29.76 28.80
C GLN A 490 17.85 30.96 29.26
N GLY A 491 18.51 32.11 29.41
CA GLY A 491 18.09 33.26 30.23
C GLY A 491 16.91 34.13 29.76
N PRO A 492 16.45 35.08 30.59
CA PRO A 492 15.07 35.60 30.58
C PRO A 492 14.73 36.61 29.47
N GLY A 493 15.70 37.05 28.66
CA GLY A 493 15.52 38.15 27.70
C GLY A 493 15.28 37.73 26.25
N ALA A 494 15.77 36.56 25.82
CA ALA A 494 15.64 36.08 24.44
C ALA A 494 14.28 35.39 24.19
N GLY A 495 13.69 34.78 25.23
CA GLY A 495 12.42 34.07 25.14
C GLY A 495 11.22 34.98 24.86
N VAL A 496 11.22 36.22 25.38
CA VAL A 496 10.07 37.14 25.23
C VAL A 496 9.96 37.67 23.79
N ALA A 497 11.09 37.97 23.15
CA ALA A 497 11.11 38.40 21.75
C ALA A 497 10.72 37.26 20.80
N LEU A 498 11.20 36.04 21.05
CA LEU A 498 10.79 34.85 20.31
C LEU A 498 9.28 34.57 20.48
N ARG A 499 8.77 34.68 21.72
CA ARG A 499 7.35 34.46 22.04
C ARG A 499 6.44 35.49 21.39
N LEU A 500 6.85 36.75 21.31
CA LEU A 500 6.10 37.80 20.60
C LEU A 500 6.14 37.63 19.07
N LEU A 501 7.28 37.20 18.50
CA LEU A 501 7.37 36.87 17.08
C LEU A 501 6.48 35.67 16.74
N TRP A 502 6.48 34.67 17.62
CA TRP A 502 5.66 33.46 17.52
C TRP A 502 4.17 33.77 17.66
N LEU A 503 3.75 34.55 18.66
CA LEU A 503 2.35 34.98 18.81
C LEU A 503 1.85 35.74 17.57
N ARG A 504 2.73 36.50 16.91
CA ARG A 504 2.40 37.18 15.67
C ARG A 504 2.31 36.20 14.49
N GLN A 505 3.22 35.24 14.37
CA GLN A 505 3.17 34.18 13.36
C GLN A 505 1.96 33.25 13.54
N ALA A 506 1.62 32.88 14.78
CA ALA A 506 0.43 32.10 15.11
C ALA A 506 -0.87 32.87 14.78
N LYS A 507 -0.89 34.19 15.02
CA LYS A 507 -2.01 35.06 14.64
C LYS A 507 -2.14 35.21 13.12
N GLU A 508 -1.03 35.34 12.39
CA GLU A 508 -1.01 35.39 10.92
C GLU A 508 -1.33 34.00 10.29
N ALA A 509 -0.98 32.89 10.95
CA ALA A 509 -1.35 31.51 10.57
C ALA A 509 -2.83 31.18 10.88
N SER A 510 -3.44 31.88 11.83
CA SER A 510 -4.87 31.77 12.14
C SER A 510 -5.75 32.33 11.00
N GLU A 511 -5.24 33.30 10.24
CA GLU A 511 -5.92 33.87 9.08
C GLU A 511 -5.75 32.99 7.82
N VAL A 512 -6.85 32.76 7.10
CA VAL A 512 -6.86 31.97 5.86
C VAL A 512 -6.96 32.87 4.63
N ALA A 513 -6.08 32.65 3.66
CA ALA A 513 -6.09 33.36 2.38
C ALA A 513 -7.36 32.99 1.56
N PRO A 514 -7.99 33.96 0.86
CA PRO A 514 -9.16 33.69 0.02
C PRO A 514 -8.94 32.58 -1.01
N GLU A 515 -7.73 32.50 -1.57
CA GLU A 515 -7.34 31.49 -2.54
C GLU A 515 -7.33 30.08 -1.93
N LEU A 516 -6.84 29.94 -0.70
CA LEU A 516 -6.80 28.67 0.02
C LEU A 516 -8.19 28.29 0.54
N SER A 517 -8.96 29.26 1.02
CA SER A 517 -10.37 29.06 1.37
C SER A 517 -11.20 28.58 0.17
N SER A 518 -10.91 29.06 -1.04
CA SER A 518 -11.67 28.70 -2.24
C SER A 518 -11.55 27.23 -2.67
N VAL A 519 -10.53 26.50 -2.19
CA VAL A 519 -10.38 25.07 -2.49
C VAL A 519 -11.05 24.16 -1.46
N VAL A 520 -11.58 24.72 -0.37
CA VAL A 520 -12.31 24.00 0.67
C VAL A 520 -13.81 23.99 0.34
N VAL A 521 -14.31 22.83 -0.09
CA VAL A 521 -15.73 22.66 -0.47
C VAL A 521 -16.51 21.95 0.64
N TYR A 522 -16.35 20.63 0.75
CA TYR A 522 -17.15 19.76 1.62
C TYR A 522 -16.49 19.40 2.96
N CYS A 523 -15.21 19.72 3.16
CA CYS A 523 -14.46 19.34 4.37
C CYS A 523 -13.97 20.59 5.12
N GLN A 524 -14.90 21.40 5.62
CA GLN A 524 -14.58 22.62 6.36
C GLN A 524 -14.09 22.27 7.76
N ALA A 525 -12.83 22.57 8.07
CA ALA A 525 -12.30 22.41 9.41
C ALA A 525 -12.89 23.48 10.34
N VAL A 526 -13.49 23.06 11.46
CA VAL A 526 -14.05 23.95 12.48
C VAL A 526 -13.73 23.45 13.89
N PRO A 527 -13.59 24.37 14.88
CA PRO A 527 -13.61 24.00 16.29
C PRO A 527 -14.88 23.22 16.62
N PHE A 528 -14.77 22.26 17.52
CA PHE A 528 -15.92 21.41 17.85
C PHE A 528 -16.89 22.17 18.77
N PRO A 529 -18.14 22.41 18.35
CA PRO A 529 -19.10 23.22 19.14
C PRO A 529 -19.66 22.46 20.36
N GLY A 530 -19.20 21.23 20.61
CA GLY A 530 -19.76 20.33 21.61
C GLY A 530 -20.84 19.40 21.04
N LEU A 531 -21.00 18.23 21.66
CA LEU A 531 -21.86 17.16 21.16
C LEU A 531 -23.34 17.59 21.10
N ALA A 532 -23.82 18.34 22.10
CA ALA A 532 -25.20 18.80 22.16
C ALA A 532 -25.55 19.77 21.03
N GLU A 533 -24.62 20.65 20.65
CA GLU A 533 -24.82 21.58 19.53
C GLU A 533 -24.72 20.87 18.19
N ALA A 534 -23.70 20.02 18.02
CA ALA A 534 -23.51 19.24 16.80
C ALA A 534 -24.70 18.32 16.47
N LEU A 535 -25.37 17.76 17.48
CA LEU A 535 -26.58 16.94 17.31
C LEU A 535 -27.83 17.76 17.01
N ARG A 536 -27.89 19.01 17.49
CA ARG A 536 -29.05 19.90 17.31
C ARG A 536 -29.06 20.56 15.94
N ASP A 537 -27.89 20.94 15.43
CA ASP A 537 -27.71 21.54 14.11
C ASP A 537 -26.62 20.79 13.34
N PRO A 538 -26.96 19.62 12.77
CA PRO A 538 -25.99 18.82 12.04
C PRO A 538 -25.56 19.56 10.77
N ARG A 539 -24.26 19.83 10.66
CA ARG A 539 -23.62 20.44 9.49
C ARG A 539 -22.61 19.45 8.90
N PRO A 540 -23.03 18.54 8.01
CA PRO A 540 -22.20 17.44 7.52
C PRO A 540 -20.86 17.87 6.92
N CYS A 541 -20.80 19.06 6.30
CA CYS A 541 -19.58 19.58 5.69
C CYS A 541 -18.58 20.17 6.70
N GLN A 542 -18.97 20.30 7.98
CA GLN A 542 -18.09 20.77 9.04
C GLN A 542 -17.43 19.58 9.74
N VAL A 543 -16.10 19.58 9.76
CA VAL A 543 -15.26 18.49 10.25
C VAL A 543 -14.41 19.00 11.41
N SER A 544 -14.49 18.30 12.54
CA SER A 544 -13.60 18.52 13.69
C SER A 544 -12.55 17.41 13.74
N SER A 545 -11.32 17.77 14.13
CA SER A 545 -10.22 16.84 14.35
C SER A 545 -9.90 16.79 15.83
N PHE A 546 -9.57 15.61 16.34
CA PHE A 546 -9.31 15.42 17.75
C PHE A 546 -8.07 14.55 17.92
N SER A 547 -7.23 14.91 18.89
CA SER A 547 -6.27 13.97 19.44
C SER A 547 -6.97 12.74 20.02
N GLU A 548 -6.26 11.61 20.08
CA GLU A 548 -6.82 10.37 20.65
C GLU A 548 -7.32 10.59 22.09
N ARG A 549 -6.63 11.43 22.87
CA ARG A 549 -7.01 11.77 24.24
C ARG A 549 -8.33 12.55 24.29
N LYS A 550 -8.48 13.59 23.46
CA LYS A 550 -9.70 14.40 23.37
C LYS A 550 -10.88 13.56 22.88
N ALA A 551 -10.67 12.74 21.84
CA ALA A 551 -11.68 11.79 21.35
C ALA A 551 -12.13 10.80 22.44
N ARG A 552 -11.20 10.20 23.19
CA ARG A 552 -11.52 9.30 24.32
C ARG A 552 -12.31 9.99 25.42
N LYS A 553 -12.01 11.26 25.72
CA LYS A 553 -12.78 12.05 26.70
C LYS A 553 -14.22 12.25 26.23
N LEU A 554 -14.40 12.71 24.99
CA LEU A 554 -15.74 12.91 24.39
C LEU A 554 -16.56 11.62 24.34
N ILE A 555 -15.94 10.48 23.99
CA ILE A 555 -16.62 9.17 23.99
C ILE A 555 -17.14 8.81 25.39
N ARG A 556 -16.35 9.05 26.45
CA ARG A 556 -16.78 8.79 27.83
C ARG A 556 -17.88 9.73 28.30
N GLU A 557 -17.85 10.97 27.84
CA GLU A 557 -18.87 11.98 28.18
C GLU A 557 -20.20 11.71 27.46
N ALA A 558 -20.16 11.07 26.28
CA ALA A 558 -21.34 10.74 25.49
C ALA A 558 -22.17 9.56 26.06
N GLY A 559 -21.62 8.78 26.99
CA GLY A 559 -22.27 7.62 27.62
C GLY A 559 -21.79 6.30 27.07
#